data_AF-A0A2G4I6U5-F1
#
_entry.id   AF-A0A2G4I6U5-F1
#
_cell.length_a   1.000
_cell.length_b   1.000
_cell.length_c   1.000
_cell.angle_alpha   90.00
_cell.angle_beta   90.00
_cell.angle_gamma   90.00
#
_symmetry.space_group_name_H-M   'P 1'
#
loop_
_entity.id
_entity.type
_entity.pdbx_description
1 polymer ?
#
loop_
_entity_poly.entity_id
_entity_poly.type
_entity_poly.pdbx_seq_one_letter_code
_entity_poly.pdbx_strand_id
1 'polypeptide(L)'
;MLNIDWRKWFDRMQPQTLQIAAMLLYLNGFFALISVIDTTDYLGYLRNRFSIGVVVGLIVVALHALSGLLMANDLKLGYKFAIIAAFSPFALRFWAYTDLENVSGIGSSFYRKLSGGSTISLVFEIALCALILHPQSRSHQKIWYR
;
A
#
# COMPACT_ATOMS: atom_id res chain seq x y z
N MET A 1 23.52 12.13 9.01
CA MET A 1 22.93 10.98 9.72
C MET A 1 21.41 11.17 9.71
N LEU A 2 20.65 10.17 9.26
CA LEU A 2 19.17 10.23 9.31
C LEU A 2 18.76 10.20 10.78
N ASN A 3 18.31 11.34 11.33
CA ASN A 3 17.81 11.40 12.70
C ASN A 3 16.32 11.05 12.67
N ILE A 4 16.01 9.76 12.68
CA ILE A 4 14.63 9.26 12.68
C ILE A 4 14.15 9.19 14.12
N ASP A 5 13.07 9.91 14.43
CA ASP A 5 12.34 9.75 15.67
C ASP A 5 11.33 8.59 15.52
N TRP A 6 11.68 7.44 16.10
CA TRP A 6 10.84 6.23 16.11
C TRP A 6 9.57 6.36 16.95
N ARG A 7 9.40 7.46 17.70
CA ARG A 7 8.16 7.79 18.42
C ARG A 7 7.23 8.63 17.56
N LYS A 8 7.73 9.25 16.48
CA LYS A 8 6.97 10.10 15.56
C LYS A 8 6.40 9.26 14.41
N TRP A 9 5.23 8.69 14.63
CA TRP A 9 4.45 7.96 13.62
C TRP A 9 3.50 8.86 12.82
N PHE A 10 3.20 10.03 13.35
CA PHE A 10 2.28 10.98 12.73
C PHE A 10 2.79 12.40 12.94
N ASP A 11 2.73 13.22 11.90
CA ASP A 11 3.08 14.63 11.99
C ASP A 11 1.85 15.51 11.76
N ARG A 12 1.55 16.35 12.75
CA ARG A 12 0.44 17.31 12.72
C ARG A 12 0.73 18.53 11.84
N MET A 13 2.00 18.77 11.51
CA MET A 13 2.43 19.88 10.65
C MET A 13 2.27 19.57 9.16
N GLN A 14 2.00 18.32 8.81
CA GLN A 14 1.72 17.94 7.42
C GLN A 14 0.36 18.48 6.95
N PRO A 15 0.16 18.71 5.64
CA PRO A 15 -1.15 19.03 5.10
C PRO A 15 -2.17 17.94 5.42
N GLN A 16 -3.43 18.31 5.58
CA GLN A 16 -4.52 17.36 5.87
C GLN A 16 -4.56 16.19 4.87
N THR A 17 -4.29 16.45 3.59
CA THR A 17 -4.24 15.41 2.55
C THR A 17 -3.16 14.37 2.80
N LEU A 18 -1.99 14.80 3.24
CA LEU A 18 -0.85 13.93 3.54
C LEU A 18 -1.04 13.17 4.85
N GLN A 19 -1.66 13.81 5.84
CA GLN A 19 -2.07 13.16 7.09
C GLN A 19 -3.07 12.03 6.83
N ILE A 20 -4.09 12.27 6.02
CA ILE A 20 -5.06 11.22 5.66
C ILE A 20 -4.37 10.11 4.86
N ALA A 21 -3.46 10.44 3.94
CA ALA A 21 -2.67 9.44 3.21
C ALA A 21 -1.83 8.56 4.18
N ALA A 22 -1.18 9.16 5.17
CA ALA A 22 -0.43 8.41 6.19
C ALA A 22 -1.34 7.46 6.99
N MET A 23 -2.54 7.91 7.37
CA MET A 23 -3.52 7.03 8.02
C MET A 23 -3.93 5.86 7.13
N LEU A 24 -4.24 6.13 5.86
CA LEU A 24 -4.63 5.09 4.90
C LEU A 24 -3.49 4.11 4.61
N LEU A 25 -2.24 4.56 4.59
CA LEU A 25 -1.08 3.66 4.50
C LEU A 25 -1.06 2.67 5.66
N TYR A 26 -1.25 3.14 6.89
CA TYR A 26 -1.29 2.26 8.06
C TYR A 26 -2.48 1.29 8.03
N LEU A 27 -3.67 1.77 7.69
CA LEU A 27 -4.87 0.92 7.58
C LEU A 27 -4.73 -0.14 6.48
N ASN A 28 -4.28 0.24 5.29
CA ASN A 28 -4.04 -0.70 4.19
C ASN A 28 -2.92 -1.69 4.54
N GLY A 29 -1.86 -1.23 5.20
CA GLY A 29 -0.79 -2.10 5.70
C GLY A 29 -1.27 -3.12 6.73
N PHE A 30 -2.19 -2.72 7.61
CA PHE A 30 -2.83 -3.62 8.57
C PHE A 30 -3.69 -4.68 7.87
N PHE A 31 -4.54 -4.30 6.91
CA PHE A 31 -5.32 -5.28 6.14
C PHE A 31 -4.45 -6.19 5.27
N ALA A 32 -3.35 -5.66 4.71
CA ALA A 32 -2.37 -6.47 4.01
C ALA A 32 -1.71 -7.50 4.94
N LEU A 33 -1.40 -7.12 6.18
CA LEU A 33 -0.86 -8.04 7.19
C LEU A 33 -1.86 -9.14 7.53
N ILE A 34 -3.13 -8.80 7.75
CA ILE A 34 -4.21 -9.78 7.96
C ILE A 34 -4.29 -10.74 6.77
N SER A 35 -4.32 -10.22 5.54
CA SER A 35 -4.40 -11.06 4.33
C SER A 35 -3.22 -12.03 4.22
N VAL A 36 -2.01 -11.60 4.60
CA VAL A 36 -0.83 -12.49 4.66
C VAL A 36 -0.98 -13.55 5.74
N ILE A 37 -1.47 -13.21 6.94
CA ILE A 37 -1.60 -14.13 8.08
C ILE A 37 -2.72 -15.14 7.86
N ASP A 38 -3.92 -14.66 7.55
CA ASP A 38 -5.14 -15.46 7.42
C ASP A 38 -5.20 -16.22 6.10
N THR A 39 -4.23 -16.02 5.21
CA THR A 39 -4.20 -16.58 3.85
C THR A 39 -5.43 -16.25 3.01
N THR A 40 -6.06 -15.11 3.30
CA THR A 40 -7.23 -14.59 2.58
C THR A 40 -6.82 -13.58 1.51
N ASP A 41 -7.72 -13.30 0.57
CA ASP A 41 -7.53 -12.32 -0.52
C ASP A 41 -6.30 -12.63 -1.42
N TYR A 42 -5.88 -11.67 -2.25
CA TYR A 42 -4.81 -11.85 -3.23
C TYR A 42 -3.43 -12.14 -2.61
N LEU A 43 -3.06 -11.53 -1.47
CA LEU A 43 -1.77 -11.84 -0.82
C LEU A 43 -1.77 -13.24 -0.20
N GLY A 44 -2.90 -13.66 0.37
CA GLY A 44 -3.07 -15.01 0.87
C GLY A 44 -2.95 -16.07 -0.22
N TYR A 45 -3.57 -15.82 -1.39
CA TYR A 45 -3.39 -16.64 -2.58
C TYR A 45 -1.92 -16.72 -3.00
N LEU A 46 -1.23 -15.58 -3.12
CA LEU A 46 0.18 -15.54 -3.52
C LEU A 46 1.08 -16.29 -2.53
N ARG A 47 0.82 -16.18 -1.23
CA ARG A 47 1.52 -16.93 -0.17
C ARG A 47 1.36 -18.44 -0.34
N ASN A 48 0.15 -18.92 -0.63
CA ASN A 48 -0.10 -20.35 -0.78
C ASN A 48 0.41 -20.90 -2.11
N ARG A 49 0.41 -20.05 -3.15
CA ARG A 49 0.78 -20.42 -4.52
C ARG A 49 2.29 -20.43 -4.75
N PHE A 50 3.01 -19.44 -4.22
CA PHE A 50 4.44 -19.23 -4.45
C PHE A 50 5.22 -19.28 -3.13
N SER A 51 6.34 -20.00 -3.09
CA SER A 51 7.19 -20.07 -1.89
C SER A 51 7.71 -18.70 -1.44
N ILE A 52 7.87 -17.75 -2.38
CA ILE A 52 8.31 -16.37 -2.12
C ILE A 52 7.13 -15.46 -1.72
N GLY A 53 5.88 -15.93 -1.85
CA GLY A 53 4.68 -15.13 -1.62
C GLY A 53 4.58 -14.54 -0.22
N VAL A 54 5.04 -15.25 0.81
CA VAL A 54 5.14 -14.73 2.19
C VAL A 54 6.08 -13.52 2.24
N VAL A 55 7.25 -13.60 1.60
CA VAL A 55 8.24 -12.52 1.58
C VAL A 55 7.68 -11.31 0.85
N VAL A 56 7.02 -11.51 -0.29
CA VAL A 56 6.34 -10.42 -1.03
C VAL A 56 5.30 -9.75 -0.15
N GLY A 57 4.45 -10.53 0.52
CA GLY A 57 3.44 -10.00 1.44
C GLY A 57 4.04 -9.16 2.56
N LEU A 58 5.11 -9.65 3.21
CA LEU A 58 5.81 -8.91 4.26
C LEU A 58 6.47 -7.64 3.75
N ILE A 59 7.04 -7.65 2.54
CA ILE A 59 7.58 -6.44 1.90
C ILE A 59 6.47 -5.41 1.67
N VAL A 60 5.29 -5.82 1.20
CA VAL A 60 4.15 -4.92 1.01
C VAL A 60 3.71 -4.30 2.33
N VAL A 61 3.59 -5.11 3.39
CA VAL A 61 3.25 -4.61 4.74
C VAL A 61 4.30 -3.62 5.25
N ALA A 62 5.58 -3.98 5.12
CA ALA A 62 6.69 -3.11 5.52
C ALA A 62 6.69 -1.81 4.73
N LEU A 63 6.45 -1.84 3.42
CA LEU A 63 6.34 -0.64 2.60
C LEU A 63 5.23 0.27 3.12
N HIS A 64 4.04 -0.25 3.39
CA HIS A 64 2.93 0.55 3.92
C HIS A 64 3.27 1.21 5.27
N ALA A 65 3.79 0.43 6.22
CA ALA A 65 4.11 0.93 7.55
C ALA A 65 5.31 1.92 7.54
N LEU A 66 6.38 1.58 6.84
CA LEU A 66 7.58 2.42 6.75
C LEU A 66 7.31 3.70 5.96
N SER A 67 6.41 3.67 4.98
CA SER A 67 6.01 4.88 4.25
C SER A 67 5.50 5.96 5.20
N GLY A 68 4.51 5.62 6.03
CA GLY A 68 3.96 6.57 7.00
C GLY A 68 5.01 7.07 8.01
N LEU A 69 5.82 6.15 8.54
CA LEU A 69 6.84 6.49 9.54
C LEU A 69 7.92 7.43 8.96
N LEU A 70 8.43 7.11 7.77
CA LEU A 70 9.46 7.92 7.13
C LEU A 70 8.90 9.26 6.63
N MET A 71 7.64 9.28 6.20
CA MET A 71 6.93 10.53 5.86
C MET A 71 6.78 11.43 7.09
N ALA A 72 6.41 10.88 8.25
CA ALA A 72 6.34 11.64 9.50
C ALA A 72 7.70 12.22 9.93
N ASN A 73 8.81 11.63 9.47
CA ASN A 73 10.17 12.11 9.70
C ASN A 73 10.73 12.96 8.54
N ASP A 74 9.87 13.46 7.66
CA ASP A 74 10.22 14.34 6.52
C ASP A 74 11.26 13.75 5.55
N LEU A 75 11.25 12.42 5.38
CA LEU A 75 12.17 11.73 4.48
C LEU A 75 11.54 11.51 3.11
N LYS A 76 12.25 11.90 2.04
CA LYS A 76 11.79 11.65 0.66
C LYS A 76 11.58 10.16 0.35
N LEU A 77 12.32 9.29 1.02
CA LEU A 77 12.18 7.83 0.87
C LEU A 77 10.78 7.35 1.29
N GLY A 78 10.21 7.92 2.36
CA GLY A 78 8.86 7.57 2.81
C GLY A 78 7.81 7.84 1.75
N TYR A 79 7.90 8.98 1.07
CA TYR A 79 6.98 9.32 -0.03
C TYR A 79 7.15 8.41 -1.24
N LYS A 80 8.38 8.01 -1.58
CA LYS A 80 8.62 7.05 -2.67
C LYS A 80 8.04 5.68 -2.34
N PHE A 81 8.24 5.20 -1.11
CA PHE A 81 7.63 3.97 -0.64
C PHE A 81 6.11 4.08 -0.61
N ALA A 82 5.55 5.25 -0.27
CA ALA A 82 4.11 5.46 -0.24
C ALA A 82 3.49 5.27 -1.63
N ILE A 83 4.14 5.79 -2.67
CA ILE A 83 3.72 5.58 -4.07
C ILE A 83 3.74 4.09 -4.40
N ILE A 84 4.86 3.40 -4.13
CA ILE A 84 5.00 1.97 -4.43
C ILE A 84 3.93 1.16 -3.66
N ALA A 85 3.74 1.46 -2.38
CA ALA A 85 2.75 0.84 -1.52
C ALA A 85 1.34 1.06 -2.06
N ALA A 86 0.96 2.28 -2.43
CA ALA A 86 -0.37 2.61 -2.94
C ALA A 86 -0.71 1.88 -4.25
N PHE A 87 0.28 1.67 -5.13
CA PHE A 87 0.08 0.95 -6.39
C PHE A 87 0.22 -0.58 -6.26
N SER A 88 0.80 -1.06 -5.16
CA SER A 88 1.07 -2.49 -4.96
C SER A 88 -0.18 -3.39 -4.98
N PRO A 89 -1.35 -3.01 -4.40
CA PRO A 89 -2.53 -3.86 -4.43
C PRO A 89 -2.99 -4.11 -5.87
N PHE A 90 -3.02 -3.07 -6.71
CA PHE A 90 -3.45 -3.21 -8.11
C PHE A 90 -2.52 -4.13 -8.90
N ALA A 91 -1.19 -3.96 -8.75
CA ALA A 91 -0.21 -4.76 -9.49
C ALA A 91 -0.23 -6.23 -9.04
N LEU A 92 -0.21 -6.48 -7.74
CA LEU A 92 -0.19 -7.83 -7.18
C LEU A 92 -1.50 -8.56 -7.36
N ARG A 93 -2.63 -7.85 -7.25
CA ARG A 93 -3.96 -8.41 -7.51
C ARG A 93 -4.12 -8.78 -8.99
N PHE A 94 -3.69 -7.92 -9.91
CA PHE A 94 -3.70 -8.25 -11.33
C PHE A 94 -2.88 -9.51 -11.63
N TRP A 95 -1.69 -9.63 -11.01
CA TRP A 95 -0.87 -10.83 -11.13
C TRP A 95 -1.55 -12.08 -10.54
N ALA A 96 -2.03 -12.01 -9.30
CA ALA A 96 -2.68 -13.12 -8.61
C ALA A 96 -3.90 -13.67 -9.37
N TYR A 97 -4.79 -12.78 -9.83
CA TYR A 97 -5.98 -13.21 -10.57
C TYR A 97 -5.66 -13.70 -11.99
N THR A 98 -4.57 -13.22 -12.60
CA THR A 98 -4.12 -13.74 -13.90
C THR A 98 -3.51 -15.14 -13.74
N ASP A 99 -2.71 -15.39 -12.69
CA ASP A 99 -2.26 -16.76 -12.38
C ASP A 99 -3.43 -17.70 -12.09
N LEU A 100 -4.41 -17.22 -11.32
CA LEU A 100 -5.61 -18.00 -11.00
C LEU A 100 -6.42 -18.35 -12.26
N GLU A 101 -6.59 -17.43 -13.20
CA GLU A 101 -7.26 -17.66 -14.48
C GLU A 101 -6.51 -18.71 -15.32
N ASN A 102 -5.18 -18.64 -15.37
CA ASN A 102 -4.35 -19.63 -16.08
C ASN A 102 -4.46 -21.03 -15.46
N VAL A 103 -4.59 -21.13 -14.14
CA VAL A 103 -4.69 -22.42 -13.42
C VAL A 103 -6.11 -22.99 -13.45
N SER A 104 -7.13 -22.16 -13.28
CA SER A 104 -8.53 -22.61 -13.19
C SER A 104 -9.24 -22.72 -14.54
N GLY A 105 -8.74 -22.05 -15.58
CA GLY A 105 -9.40 -21.97 -16.89
C GLY A 105 -10.67 -21.12 -16.90
N ILE A 106 -11.00 -20.46 -15.78
CA ILE A 106 -12.19 -19.61 -15.64
C ILE A 106 -11.79 -18.15 -15.81
N GLY A 107 -12.32 -17.51 -16.85
CA GLY A 107 -12.09 -16.10 -17.13
C GLY A 107 -12.56 -15.21 -15.98
N SER A 108 -11.71 -14.29 -15.53
CA SER A 108 -12.04 -13.32 -14.49
C SER A 108 -12.24 -11.92 -15.09
N SER A 109 -13.36 -11.27 -14.74
CA SER A 109 -13.65 -9.90 -15.23
C SER A 109 -12.58 -8.91 -14.77
N PHE A 110 -12.27 -7.92 -15.62
CA PHE A 110 -11.33 -6.84 -15.31
C PHE A 110 -11.67 -6.13 -13.99
N TYR A 111 -12.97 -5.91 -13.72
CA TYR A 111 -13.41 -5.31 -12.46
C TYR A 111 -13.00 -6.15 -11.24
N ARG A 112 -12.99 -7.48 -11.36
CA ARG A 112 -12.58 -8.38 -10.27
C ARG A 112 -11.06 -8.34 -10.07
N LYS A 113 -10.29 -8.27 -11.16
CA LYS A 113 -8.82 -8.07 -11.11
C LYS A 113 -8.46 -6.73 -10.47
N LEU A 114 -9.30 -5.71 -10.62
CA LEU A 114 -9.07 -4.40 -10.02
C LEU A 114 -9.55 -4.32 -8.57
N SER A 115 -10.76 -4.80 -8.25
CA SER A 115 -11.40 -4.66 -6.92
C SER A 115 -11.07 -5.77 -5.93
N GLY A 116 -10.61 -6.93 -6.41
CA GLY A 116 -10.34 -8.10 -5.57
C GLY A 116 -11.61 -8.74 -4.99
N GLY A 117 -12.79 -8.28 -5.41
CA GLY A 117 -14.07 -8.67 -4.82
C GLY A 117 -14.53 -7.80 -3.64
N SER A 118 -13.74 -6.80 -3.23
CA SER A 118 -14.10 -5.87 -2.15
C SER A 118 -14.14 -4.42 -2.65
N THR A 119 -15.35 -3.87 -2.79
CA THR A 119 -15.53 -2.47 -3.17
C THR A 119 -14.98 -1.51 -2.12
N ILE A 120 -15.07 -1.85 -0.84
CA ILE A 120 -14.60 -0.98 0.24
C ILE A 120 -13.07 -0.87 0.25
N SER A 121 -12.36 -1.99 0.06
CA SER A 121 -10.89 -1.99 -0.04
C SER A 121 -10.45 -1.16 -1.25
N LEU A 122 -11.14 -1.31 -2.37
CA LEU A 122 -10.87 -0.53 -3.58
C LEU A 122 -11.00 0.99 -3.34
N VAL A 123 -12.02 1.42 -2.59
CA VAL A 123 -12.20 2.85 -2.27
C VAL A 123 -11.02 3.38 -1.45
N PHE A 124 -10.52 2.63 -0.47
CA PHE A 124 -9.35 3.05 0.32
C PHE A 124 -8.07 3.09 -0.52
N GLU A 125 -7.87 2.14 -1.43
CA GLU A 125 -6.73 2.10 -2.34
C GLU A 125 -6.75 3.29 -3.31
N ILE A 126 -7.90 3.58 -3.92
CA ILE A 126 -8.07 4.73 -4.84
C ILE A 126 -7.90 6.05 -4.07
N ALA A 127 -8.50 6.17 -2.89
CA ALA A 127 -8.35 7.36 -2.04
C ALA A 127 -6.90 7.59 -1.67
N LEU A 128 -6.16 6.53 -1.33
CA LEU A 128 -4.73 6.61 -1.03
C LEU A 128 -3.92 7.11 -2.24
N CYS A 129 -4.14 6.55 -3.43
CA CYS A 129 -3.51 7.01 -4.66
C CYS A 129 -3.81 8.49 -4.93
N ALA A 130 -5.08 8.89 -4.80
CA ALA A 130 -5.50 10.27 -5.04
C ALA A 130 -4.84 11.24 -4.06
N LEU A 131 -4.76 10.89 -2.77
CA LEU A 131 -4.19 11.74 -1.73
C LEU A 131 -2.67 11.86 -1.84
N ILE A 132 -1.94 10.79 -2.16
CA ILE A 132 -0.49 10.86 -2.37
C ILE A 132 -0.19 11.72 -3.59
N LEU A 133 -0.91 11.53 -4.70
CA LEU A 133 -0.67 12.27 -5.94
C LEU A 133 -1.23 13.69 -5.92
N HIS A 134 -2.03 14.04 -4.91
CA HIS A 134 -2.66 15.35 -4.80
C HIS A 134 -1.62 16.48 -4.84
N PRO A 135 -1.91 17.62 -5.51
CA PRO A 135 -0.96 18.72 -5.64
C PRO A 135 -0.40 19.23 -4.31
N GLN A 136 -1.22 19.25 -3.24
CA GLN A 136 -0.76 19.64 -1.90
C GLN A 136 0.29 18.70 -1.31
N SER A 137 0.10 17.38 -1.49
CA SER A 137 1.05 16.35 -1.05
C SER A 137 2.37 16.50 -1.80
N ARG A 138 2.30 16.69 -3.13
CA ARG A 138 3.47 16.89 -3.99
C ARG A 138 4.22 18.19 -3.67
N SER A 139 3.52 19.30 -3.46
CA SER A 139 4.15 20.58 -3.12
C SER A 139 4.82 20.52 -1.75
N HIS A 140 4.17 19.90 -0.76
CA HIS A 140 4.75 19.75 0.57
C HIS A 140 6.00 18.87 0.54
N GLN A 141 5.93 17.69 -0.10
CA GLN A 141 7.07 16.80 -0.23
C GLN A 141 8.26 17.46 -0.93
N LYS A 142 8.02 18.29 -1.94
CA LYS A 142 9.09 18.97 -2.68
C LYS A 142 9.84 20.01 -1.83
N ILE A 143 9.14 20.67 -0.90
CA ILE A 143 9.69 21.77 -0.10
C ILE A 143 10.31 21.26 1.20
N TRP A 144 9.61 20.35 1.89
CA TRP A 144 9.93 19.99 3.28
C TRP A 144 10.73 18.71 3.40
N TYR A 145 10.50 17.74 2.51
CA TYR A 145 11.19 16.47 2.64
C TYR A 145 12.64 16.58 2.18
N ARG A 146 13.53 15.88 2.86
CA ARG A 146 14.97 15.86 2.56
C ARG A 146 15.37 14.58 1.85
#